data_AF-A0A0F4YJG8-F1
#
_entry.id   AF-A0A0F4YJG8-F1
#
_cell.length_a   1.000
_cell.length_b   1.000
_cell.length_c   1.000
_cell.angle_alpha   90.00
_cell.angle_beta   90.00
_cell.angle_gamma   90.00
#
_symmetry.space_group_name_H-M   'P 1'
#
loop_
_entity.id
_entity.type
_entity.pdbx_description
1 polymer ?
#
loop_
_entity_poly.entity_id
_entity_poly.type
_entity_poly.pdbx_seq_one_letter_code
_entity_poly.pdbx_strand_id
1 'polypeptide(L)'
;MSIEQYLLRTDPFRATTSLNPLPYPLMSTRGPEEIRKRVDNLRHRIDRAIRNLGISRRYGIYVEDISKPGYPGGNEPVSTLCVNIDIDINIVGISFGQIKDVISDILSSHGLSHLPIEVVDRAKCFHPSLFPILLRIPLSRSTELTLGSAWRLMCLFLVGVTENEASPSIVVMVEPRTHCDWTRLEGSVMTHLARSLPKDLAINVEFLPGGCGDIPSPETATMPGISFRERIPENCLPTMGCSIGVEGETGDCGGSSLGGFVTLTIGNKIHKGFLTTHHVVQPPSNSTNAEPTTIRHAARYGYSYFSASHQPRLDVHFFAVKDAIATREDLESSIESLYRDIKYFRTKQVNMLEKVRTMPKTLGRVLVSSGRAIDGGSSKHILDWAFVELDDGPQRDQVFNCNILPEISRAESPSLYTRQGDYGLAGLPAMSFGAITPGVVL
;
A
#
# COMPACT_ATOMS: atom_id res chain seq x y z
N MET A 1 -15.65 15.71 14.43
CA MET A 1 -15.52 16.20 13.04
C MET A 1 -15.32 14.99 12.13
N SER A 2 -15.61 15.06 10.82
CA SER A 2 -15.30 13.94 9.93
C SER A 2 -13.78 13.74 9.81
N ILE A 3 -13.32 12.56 9.38
CA ILE A 3 -11.90 12.30 9.14
C ILE A 3 -11.30 13.24 8.08
N GLU A 4 -12.06 13.58 7.05
CA GLU A 4 -11.63 14.50 5.98
C GLU A 4 -11.47 15.93 6.50
N GLN A 5 -12.38 16.38 7.36
CA GLN A 5 -12.29 17.68 8.02
C GLN A 5 -11.10 17.74 8.99
N TYR A 6 -10.80 16.63 9.66
CA TYR A 6 -9.61 16.51 10.49
C TYR A 6 -8.35 16.68 9.66
N LEU A 7 -8.20 15.89 8.58
CA LEU A 7 -7.05 15.97 7.69
C LEU A 7 -6.87 17.37 7.07
N LEU A 8 -7.96 18.02 6.65
CA LEU A 8 -7.89 19.39 6.13
C LEU A 8 -7.41 20.38 7.20
N ARG A 9 -7.81 20.21 8.46
CA ARG A 9 -7.41 21.11 9.56
C ARG A 9 -5.98 20.91 10.01
N THR A 10 -5.47 19.69 9.90
CA THR A 10 -4.08 19.36 10.27
C THR A 10 -3.08 19.62 9.13
N ASP A 11 -3.55 19.86 7.91
CA ASP A 11 -2.72 20.20 6.76
C ASP A 11 -2.59 21.73 6.58
N PRO A 12 -1.48 22.35 6.99
CA PRO A 12 -1.31 23.80 6.88
C PRO A 12 -1.07 24.27 5.44
N PHE A 13 -0.83 23.35 4.50
CA PHE A 13 -0.51 23.62 3.10
C PHE A 13 -1.72 23.44 2.18
N ARG A 14 -2.91 23.42 2.77
CA ARG A 14 -4.18 23.21 2.06
C ARG A 14 -5.31 24.05 2.67
N ALA A 15 -6.11 24.68 1.83
CA ALA A 15 -7.36 25.32 2.22
C ALA A 15 -8.39 25.18 1.10
N THR A 16 -9.66 24.99 1.47
CA THR A 16 -10.72 24.77 0.48
C THR A 16 -12.07 25.32 0.93
N THR A 17 -12.92 25.69 -0.03
CA THR A 17 -14.32 26.06 0.23
C THR A 17 -15.28 24.87 0.13
N SER A 18 -14.80 23.69 -0.29
CA SER A 18 -15.63 22.49 -0.31
C SER A 18 -16.06 22.09 1.11
N LEU A 19 -17.36 21.83 1.28
CA LEU A 19 -17.92 21.37 2.56
C LEU A 19 -17.43 19.97 2.95
N ASN A 20 -17.16 19.14 1.94
CA ASN A 20 -16.71 17.76 2.09
C ASN A 20 -15.44 17.57 1.25
N PRO A 21 -14.29 18.06 1.74
CA PRO A 21 -13.05 18.01 0.99
C PRO A 21 -12.60 16.57 0.77
N LEU A 22 -12.26 16.20 -0.46
CA LEU A 22 -11.68 14.89 -0.75
C LEU A 22 -10.22 14.88 -0.23
N PRO A 23 -9.75 13.82 0.45
CA PRO A 23 -8.35 13.73 0.89
C PRO A 23 -7.42 13.53 -0.32
N TYR A 24 -6.18 14.04 -0.27
CA TYR A 24 -5.18 13.78 -1.33
C TYR A 24 -4.74 12.29 -1.34
N PRO A 25 -4.26 11.74 -2.48
CA PRO A 25 -4.18 12.38 -3.81
C PRO A 25 -5.55 12.53 -4.46
N LEU A 26 -5.66 13.52 -5.36
CA LEU A 26 -6.83 13.79 -6.17
C LEU A 26 -6.50 13.58 -7.65
N MET A 27 -7.45 13.05 -8.42
CA MET A 27 -7.39 13.05 -9.87
C MET A 27 -7.86 14.41 -10.37
N SER A 28 -7.10 15.03 -11.26
CA SER A 28 -7.40 16.34 -11.83
C SER A 28 -7.36 16.28 -13.34
N THR A 29 -8.44 16.71 -13.98
CA THR A 29 -8.51 16.90 -15.43
C THR A 29 -8.83 18.36 -15.76
N ARG A 30 -8.64 18.75 -17.01
CA ARG A 30 -8.95 20.11 -17.45
C ARG A 30 -10.45 20.38 -17.31
N GLY A 31 -10.82 21.43 -16.57
CA GLY A 31 -12.23 21.77 -16.34
C GLY A 31 -12.94 22.37 -17.57
N PRO A 32 -14.27 22.60 -17.48
CA PRO A 32 -15.08 23.10 -18.58
C PRO A 32 -14.58 24.44 -19.15
N GLU A 33 -14.56 24.55 -20.48
CA GLU A 33 -14.04 25.72 -21.18
C GLU A 33 -14.81 27.02 -20.83
N GLU A 34 -16.12 26.92 -20.62
CA GLU A 34 -16.96 28.06 -20.23
C GLU A 34 -16.53 28.65 -18.89
N ILE A 35 -16.37 27.79 -17.87
CA ILE A 35 -15.94 28.22 -16.52
C ILE A 35 -14.51 28.78 -16.58
N ARG A 36 -13.63 28.13 -17.35
CA ARG A 36 -12.26 28.58 -17.56
C ARG A 36 -12.19 29.98 -18.14
N LYS A 37 -12.94 30.27 -19.21
CA LYS A 37 -13.01 31.62 -19.79
C LYS A 37 -13.51 32.66 -18.79
N ARG A 38 -14.52 32.31 -17.98
CA ARG A 38 -15.04 33.21 -16.93
C ARG A 38 -13.99 33.50 -15.86
N VAL A 39 -13.26 32.49 -15.40
CA VAL A 39 -12.16 32.64 -14.43
C VAL A 39 -10.98 33.41 -15.05
N ASP A 40 -10.63 33.13 -16.30
CA ASP A 40 -9.55 33.82 -17.01
C ASP A 40 -9.80 35.33 -17.12
N ASN A 41 -11.06 35.75 -17.30
CA ASN A 41 -11.45 37.16 -17.26
C ASN A 41 -11.21 37.81 -15.88
N LEU A 42 -11.25 37.02 -14.80
CA LEU A 42 -11.00 37.46 -13.42
C LEU A 42 -9.53 37.28 -12.99
N ARG A 43 -8.70 36.63 -13.81
CA ARG A 43 -7.35 36.20 -13.44
C ARG A 43 -6.47 37.35 -12.97
N HIS A 44 -6.56 38.51 -13.60
CA HIS A 44 -5.81 39.71 -13.19
C HIS A 44 -6.20 40.24 -11.80
N ARG A 45 -7.48 40.10 -11.40
CA ARG A 45 -7.96 40.51 -10.07
C ARG A 45 -7.50 39.52 -9.01
N ILE A 46 -7.61 38.22 -9.32
CA ILE A 46 -7.13 37.14 -8.46
C ILE A 46 -5.62 37.29 -8.24
N ASP A 47 -4.84 37.46 -9.31
CA ASP A 47 -3.39 37.62 -9.24
C ASP A 47 -2.98 38.85 -8.41
N ARG A 48 -3.64 39.99 -8.64
CA ARG A 48 -3.43 41.20 -7.82
C ARG A 48 -3.73 40.96 -6.35
N ALA A 49 -4.83 40.27 -6.05
CA ALA A 49 -5.24 40.01 -4.67
C ALA A 49 -4.28 39.07 -3.93
N ILE A 50 -3.80 38.01 -4.60
CA ILE A 50 -2.76 37.12 -4.07
C ILE A 50 -1.45 37.89 -3.84
N ARG A 51 -1.05 38.76 -4.77
CA ARG A 51 0.16 39.61 -4.61
C ARG A 51 0.03 40.59 -3.45
N ASN A 52 -1.15 41.17 -3.24
CA ASN A 52 -1.41 42.08 -2.12
C ASN A 52 -1.28 41.38 -0.75
N LEU A 53 -1.44 40.06 -0.70
CA LEU A 53 -1.18 39.29 0.51
C LEU A 53 0.33 39.12 0.77
N GLY A 54 1.20 39.40 -0.21
CA GLY A 54 2.67 39.25 -0.10
C GLY A 54 3.23 38.09 -0.93
N ILE A 55 2.38 37.34 -1.65
CA ILE A 55 2.80 36.21 -2.47
C ILE A 55 3.24 36.73 -3.84
N SER A 56 4.54 37.01 -3.94
CA SER A 56 5.11 37.71 -5.09
C SER A 56 5.51 36.78 -6.24
N ARG A 57 5.76 35.48 -6.01
CA ARG A 57 6.22 34.53 -7.05
C ARG A 57 5.73 33.08 -6.84
N ARG A 58 5.62 32.38 -7.99
CA ARG A 58 5.28 30.96 -8.24
C ARG A 58 3.95 30.45 -7.67
N TYR A 59 2.86 30.86 -8.30
CA TYR A 59 1.62 30.11 -8.21
C TYR A 59 0.98 29.93 -9.59
N GLY A 60 0.22 28.86 -9.74
CA GLY A 60 -0.62 28.58 -10.89
C GLY A 60 -2.10 28.70 -10.52
N ILE A 61 -2.90 29.28 -11.42
CA ILE A 61 -4.35 29.35 -11.28
C ILE A 61 -4.94 28.53 -12.41
N TYR A 62 -5.72 27.51 -12.06
CA TYR A 62 -6.32 26.56 -12.99
C TYR A 62 -7.77 26.31 -12.62
N VAL A 63 -8.62 26.04 -13.61
CA VAL A 63 -9.91 25.39 -13.34
C VAL A 63 -9.78 23.95 -13.78
N GLU A 64 -9.95 23.05 -12.83
CA GLU A 64 -9.80 21.61 -13.00
C GLU A 64 -11.08 20.91 -12.56
N ASP A 65 -11.40 19.79 -13.21
CA ASP A 65 -12.39 18.85 -12.70
C ASP A 65 -11.68 17.90 -11.75
N ILE A 66 -11.98 18.05 -10.46
CA ILE A 66 -11.37 17.27 -9.38
C ILE A 66 -12.25 16.07 -9.05
N SER A 67 -11.65 14.89 -8.99
CA SER A 67 -12.30 13.65 -8.54
C SER A 67 -11.35 12.80 -7.71
N LYS A 68 -11.90 11.78 -7.05
CA LYS A 68 -11.17 10.71 -6.36
C LYS A 68 -11.93 9.40 -6.57
N PRO A 69 -11.74 8.73 -7.73
CA PRO A 69 -12.40 7.47 -8.03
C PRO A 69 -12.17 6.43 -6.92
N GLY A 70 -13.22 5.70 -6.56
CA GLY A 70 -13.21 4.72 -5.47
C GLY A 70 -13.42 5.31 -4.07
N TYR A 71 -13.44 6.64 -3.91
CA TYR A 71 -13.74 7.29 -2.64
C TYR A 71 -15.22 7.67 -2.53
N PRO A 72 -15.89 7.53 -1.36
CA PRO A 72 -17.29 7.92 -1.21
C PRO A 72 -17.58 9.39 -1.54
N GLY A 73 -18.31 9.61 -2.64
CA GLY A 73 -18.59 10.95 -3.18
C GLY A 73 -17.44 11.57 -3.99
N GLY A 74 -16.42 10.78 -4.34
CA GLY A 74 -15.29 11.22 -5.16
C GLY A 74 -15.35 10.79 -6.63
N ASN A 75 -16.30 9.92 -7.01
CA ASN A 75 -16.37 9.42 -8.40
C ASN A 75 -16.78 10.49 -9.41
N GLU A 76 -17.67 11.40 -9.02
CA GLU A 76 -18.14 12.48 -9.90
C GLU A 76 -17.14 13.65 -9.87
N PRO A 77 -16.59 14.06 -11.02
CA PRO A 77 -15.70 15.22 -11.06
C PRO A 77 -16.43 16.52 -10.73
N VAL A 78 -15.79 17.36 -9.92
CA VAL A 78 -16.30 18.68 -9.52
C VAL A 78 -15.37 19.75 -10.06
N SER A 79 -15.89 20.61 -10.94
CA SER A 79 -15.16 21.77 -11.44
C SER A 79 -14.78 22.69 -10.28
N THR A 80 -13.48 22.93 -10.12
CA THR A 80 -12.89 23.63 -8.97
C THR A 80 -11.83 24.61 -9.45
N LEU A 81 -11.77 25.79 -8.84
CA LEU A 81 -10.67 26.74 -9.02
C LEU A 81 -9.48 26.31 -8.16
N CYS A 82 -8.45 25.75 -8.78
CA CYS A 82 -7.21 25.34 -8.13
C CYS A 82 -6.17 26.46 -8.17
N VAL A 83 -5.65 26.83 -7.01
CA VAL A 83 -4.51 27.73 -6.85
C VAL A 83 -3.36 26.93 -6.26
N ASN A 84 -2.44 26.51 -7.12
CA ASN A 84 -1.25 25.76 -6.70
C ASN A 84 -0.15 26.76 -6.34
N ILE A 85 0.26 26.80 -5.08
CA ILE A 85 1.27 27.73 -4.58
C ILE A 85 2.55 26.94 -4.29
N ASP A 86 3.65 27.36 -4.88
CA ASP A 86 4.99 26.84 -4.56
C ASP A 86 5.61 27.78 -3.52
N ILE A 87 5.41 27.46 -2.23
CA ILE A 87 5.92 28.30 -1.15
C ILE A 87 7.31 27.82 -0.76
N ASP A 88 8.34 28.62 -1.06
CA ASP A 88 9.59 28.54 -0.31
C ASP A 88 9.32 28.98 1.14
N ILE A 89 9.86 28.23 2.12
CA ILE A 89 9.51 28.17 3.56
C ILE A 89 9.52 29.53 4.30
N ASN A 90 9.93 30.61 3.65
CA ASN A 90 10.17 31.93 4.26
C ASN A 90 8.97 32.90 4.23
N ILE A 91 7.79 32.50 3.77
CA ILE A 91 6.59 33.37 3.84
C ILE A 91 5.94 33.24 5.22
N VAL A 92 6.49 33.96 6.19
CA VAL A 92 5.95 33.99 7.57
C VAL A 92 4.64 34.79 7.59
N GLY A 93 3.55 34.17 8.04
CA GLY A 93 2.33 34.86 8.46
C GLY A 93 1.15 34.91 7.48
N ILE A 94 1.28 34.35 6.27
CA ILE A 94 0.13 34.19 5.36
C ILE A 94 -0.45 32.79 5.51
N SER A 95 -1.75 32.69 5.78
CA SER A 95 -2.44 31.40 5.77
C SER A 95 -3.10 31.13 4.42
N PHE A 96 -3.13 29.87 3.98
CA PHE A 96 -3.84 29.45 2.77
C PHE A 96 -5.34 29.80 2.85
N GLY A 97 -5.89 29.84 4.07
CA GLY A 97 -7.25 30.31 4.34
C GLY A 97 -7.50 31.74 3.88
N GLN A 98 -6.59 32.68 4.16
CA GLN A 98 -6.73 34.09 3.74
C GLN A 98 -6.77 34.22 2.22
N ILE A 99 -5.95 33.45 1.51
CA ILE A 99 -5.92 33.42 0.05
C ILE A 99 -7.27 32.92 -0.48
N LYS A 100 -7.74 31.79 0.05
CA LYS A 100 -9.01 31.18 -0.30
C LYS A 100 -10.18 32.14 -0.07
N ASP A 101 -10.22 32.83 1.07
CA ASP A 101 -11.30 33.78 1.42
C ASP A 101 -11.32 34.97 0.45
N VAL A 102 -10.17 35.60 0.17
CA VAL A 102 -10.07 36.73 -0.77
C VAL A 102 -10.48 36.34 -2.19
N ILE A 103 -10.13 35.13 -2.64
CA ILE A 103 -10.56 34.61 -3.95
C ILE A 103 -12.07 34.32 -3.94
N SER A 104 -12.60 33.79 -2.84
CA SER A 104 -14.03 33.53 -2.68
C SER A 104 -14.87 34.80 -2.81
N ASP A 105 -14.40 35.90 -2.22
CA ASP A 105 -15.06 37.21 -2.34
C ASP A 105 -15.07 37.70 -3.80
N ILE A 106 -13.94 37.56 -4.50
CA ILE A 106 -13.83 37.93 -5.93
C ILE A 106 -14.76 37.08 -6.78
N LEU A 107 -14.80 35.76 -6.59
CA LEU A 107 -15.69 34.89 -7.38
C LEU A 107 -17.17 35.19 -7.09
N SER A 108 -17.51 35.40 -5.82
CA SER A 108 -18.87 35.69 -5.39
C SER A 108 -19.40 36.99 -6.00
N SER A 109 -18.57 38.05 -6.05
CA SER A 109 -18.96 39.33 -6.64
C SER A 109 -19.16 39.27 -8.17
N HIS A 110 -18.84 38.15 -8.83
CA HIS A 110 -19.01 37.94 -10.28
C HIS A 110 -19.90 36.73 -10.61
N GLY A 111 -20.73 36.29 -9.66
CA GLY A 111 -21.69 35.21 -9.88
C GLY A 111 -21.05 33.84 -10.08
N LEU A 112 -19.90 33.61 -9.44
CA LEU A 112 -19.18 32.32 -9.39
C LEU A 112 -19.07 31.77 -7.96
N SER A 113 -20.00 32.14 -7.07
CA SER A 113 -20.01 31.71 -5.66
C SER A 113 -20.16 30.19 -5.47
N HIS A 114 -20.67 29.48 -6.48
CA HIS A 114 -20.84 28.02 -6.47
C HIS A 114 -19.57 27.27 -6.88
N LEU A 115 -18.55 27.94 -7.43
CA LEU A 115 -17.31 27.30 -7.86
C LEU A 115 -16.43 27.06 -6.62
N PRO A 116 -16.18 25.81 -6.21
CA PRO A 116 -15.27 25.53 -5.11
C PRO A 116 -13.87 26.06 -5.42
N ILE A 117 -13.13 26.43 -4.37
CA ILE A 117 -11.76 26.92 -4.45
C ILE A 117 -10.88 25.96 -3.67
N GLU A 118 -9.79 25.53 -4.28
CA GLU A 118 -8.74 24.72 -3.66
C GLU A 118 -7.44 25.52 -3.72
N VAL A 119 -6.92 25.95 -2.57
CA VAL A 119 -5.59 26.56 -2.45
C VAL A 119 -4.68 25.53 -1.82
N VAL A 120 -3.61 25.15 -2.50
CA VAL A 120 -2.78 24.01 -2.09
C VAL A 120 -1.33 24.19 -2.53
N ASP A 121 -0.39 23.72 -1.73
CA ASP A 121 0.98 23.44 -2.17
C ASP A 121 1.08 21.94 -2.40
N ARG A 122 1.01 21.51 -3.67
CA ARG A 122 0.95 20.07 -4.00
C ARG A 122 2.20 19.29 -3.56
N ALA A 123 3.33 19.96 -3.36
CA ALA A 123 4.56 19.31 -2.90
C ALA A 123 4.58 19.10 -1.38
N LYS A 124 3.79 19.87 -0.63
CA LYS A 124 3.82 19.88 0.85
C LYS A 124 2.51 19.48 1.50
N CYS A 125 1.40 19.52 0.77
CA CYS A 125 0.11 19.08 1.27
C CYS A 125 0.18 17.63 1.72
N PHE A 126 -0.69 17.27 2.66
CA PHE A 126 -0.71 15.96 3.27
C PHE A 126 -1.07 14.88 2.23
N HIS A 127 -0.02 14.27 1.69
CA HIS A 127 -0.06 13.18 0.73
C HIS A 127 0.80 12.02 1.27
N PRO A 128 0.32 11.35 2.33
CA PRO A 128 1.13 10.37 3.04
C PRO A 128 1.37 9.15 2.16
N SER A 129 2.64 8.83 1.94
CA SER A 129 3.06 7.51 1.49
C SER A 129 3.36 6.65 2.72
N LEU A 130 2.98 5.38 2.64
CA LEU A 130 3.21 4.39 3.70
C LEU A 130 4.38 3.51 3.28
N PHE A 131 5.48 3.57 4.03
CA PHE A 131 6.63 2.68 3.83
C PHE A 131 6.67 1.64 4.95
N PRO A 132 7.01 0.38 4.64
CA PRO A 132 7.09 -0.67 5.65
C PRO A 132 8.18 -0.34 6.67
N ILE A 133 7.95 -0.71 7.92
CA ILE A 133 8.91 -0.54 9.01
C ILE A 133 9.15 -1.89 9.69
N LEU A 134 10.42 -2.19 9.98
CA LEU A 134 10.81 -3.47 10.59
C LEU A 134 10.71 -3.47 12.13
N LEU A 135 10.20 -2.39 12.72
CA LEU A 135 10.04 -2.25 14.17
C LEU A 135 8.87 -3.11 14.67
N ARG A 136 9.16 -3.99 15.64
CA ARG A 136 8.16 -4.78 16.34
C ARG A 136 7.81 -4.13 17.67
N ILE A 137 6.74 -3.36 17.67
CA ILE A 137 6.19 -2.78 18.89
C ILE A 137 5.06 -3.68 19.36
N PRO A 138 5.12 -4.23 20.59
CA PRO A 138 4.03 -4.99 21.15
C PRO A 138 2.86 -4.03 21.44
N LEU A 139 2.02 -3.80 20.43
CA LEU A 139 0.73 -3.12 20.58
C LEU A 139 -0.18 -4.06 21.38
N SER A 140 -0.18 -3.90 22.70
CA SER A 140 -1.04 -4.70 23.58
C SER A 140 -2.51 -4.49 23.18
N ARG A 141 -3.27 -5.59 23.12
CA ARG A 141 -4.70 -5.66 22.72
C ARG A 141 -5.66 -4.80 23.56
N SER A 142 -5.16 -4.06 24.54
CA SER A 142 -5.96 -3.36 25.56
C SER A 142 -6.40 -1.95 25.17
N THR A 143 -5.90 -1.39 24.08
CA THR A 143 -6.49 -0.17 23.51
C THR A 143 -7.77 -0.51 22.79
N GLU A 144 -8.86 -0.63 23.54
CA GLU A 144 -10.21 -0.44 23.00
C GLU A 144 -10.27 1.00 22.47
N LEU A 145 -9.85 1.19 21.22
CA LEU A 145 -10.06 2.43 20.52
C LEU A 145 -11.56 2.69 20.49
N THR A 146 -11.98 3.88 20.91
CA THR A 146 -13.40 4.30 20.89
C THR A 146 -13.99 4.41 19.48
N LEU A 147 -13.26 3.96 18.45
CA LEU A 147 -13.70 3.86 17.07
C LEU A 147 -14.64 2.68 16.81
N GLY A 148 -14.76 1.73 17.74
CA GLY A 148 -15.68 0.58 17.60
C GLY A 148 -15.37 -0.23 16.33
N SER A 149 -16.35 -0.38 15.44
CA SER A 149 -16.20 -1.07 14.16
C SER A 149 -15.73 -0.18 13.00
N ALA A 150 -15.48 1.10 13.23
CA ALA A 150 -15.14 2.07 12.17
C ALA A 150 -13.66 2.01 11.76
N TRP A 151 -12.78 1.48 12.61
CA TRP A 151 -11.37 1.27 12.23
C TRP A 151 -11.21 -0.03 11.44
N ARG A 152 -10.33 -0.01 10.45
CA ARG A 152 -10.10 -1.09 9.48
C ARG A 152 -8.72 -1.72 9.61
N LEU A 153 -7.73 -0.91 9.96
CA LEU A 153 -6.33 -1.32 10.13
C LEU A 153 -5.70 -0.47 11.23
N MET A 154 -4.87 -1.09 12.06
CA MET A 154 -3.93 -0.39 12.93
C MET A 154 -2.56 -1.07 12.76
N CYS A 155 -1.60 -0.36 12.18
CA CYS A 155 -0.29 -0.93 11.88
C CYS A 155 0.80 0.16 11.96
N LEU A 156 2.04 -0.27 12.17
CA LEU A 156 3.20 0.61 12.19
C LEU A 156 3.72 0.79 10.76
N PHE A 157 3.97 2.03 10.35
CA PHE A 157 4.59 2.40 9.08
C PHE A 157 5.59 3.53 9.30
N LEU A 158 6.46 3.77 8.32
CA LEU A 158 7.06 5.08 8.13
C LEU A 158 6.08 5.90 7.26
N VAL A 159 5.68 7.08 7.71
CA VAL A 159 4.73 7.96 7.01
C VAL A 159 5.43 9.25 6.61
N GLY A 160 5.41 9.55 5.30
CA GLY A 160 6.01 10.75 4.73
C GLY A 160 5.76 10.88 3.23
N VAL A 161 6.25 11.95 2.61
CA VAL A 161 6.19 12.14 1.15
C VAL A 161 7.19 11.20 0.46
N THR A 162 8.40 11.13 1.01
CA THR A 162 9.47 10.21 0.59
C THR A 162 9.91 9.37 1.79
N GLU A 163 10.53 8.22 1.54
CA GLU A 163 11.01 7.32 2.62
C GLU A 163 12.03 8.01 3.54
N ASN A 164 12.89 8.88 2.97
CA ASN A 164 13.89 9.63 3.72
C ASN A 164 13.30 10.74 4.61
N GLU A 165 12.10 11.22 4.28
CA GLU A 165 11.36 12.23 5.04
C GLU A 165 10.28 11.59 5.92
N ALA A 166 10.14 10.27 5.88
CA ALA A 166 9.10 9.55 6.58
C ALA A 166 9.45 9.35 8.06
N SER A 167 8.42 9.40 8.89
CA SER A 167 8.54 9.26 10.34
C SER A 167 7.80 8.01 10.83
N PRO A 168 8.35 7.27 11.82
CA PRO A 168 7.64 6.14 12.44
C PRO A 168 6.29 6.58 12.98
N SER A 169 5.24 5.93 12.50
CA SER A 169 3.86 6.29 12.82
C SER A 169 2.98 5.06 12.96
N ILE A 170 2.08 5.07 13.93
CA ILE A 170 0.97 4.12 14.00
C ILE A 170 -0.14 4.69 13.14
N VAL A 171 -0.39 4.00 12.02
CA VAL A 171 -1.44 4.36 11.09
C VAL A 171 -2.71 3.63 11.48
N VAL A 172 -3.77 4.40 11.74
CA VAL A 172 -5.12 3.91 11.98
C VAL A 172 -5.95 4.25 10.75
N MET A 173 -6.25 3.24 9.92
CA MET A 173 -7.18 3.41 8.80
C MET A 173 -8.62 3.34 9.31
N VAL A 174 -9.44 4.31 8.91
CA VAL A 174 -10.84 4.44 9.32
C VAL A 174 -11.76 4.56 8.11
N GLU A 175 -13.00 4.12 8.25
CA GLU A 175 -14.00 4.27 7.21
C GLU A 175 -14.17 5.76 6.82
N PRO A 176 -14.21 6.11 5.51
CA PRO A 176 -14.48 7.47 5.08
C PRO A 176 -15.72 8.06 5.76
N ARG A 177 -15.72 9.38 6.01
CA ARG A 177 -16.79 10.10 6.71
C ARG A 177 -17.06 9.66 8.16
N THR A 178 -16.20 8.82 8.75
CA THR A 178 -16.25 8.53 10.19
C THR A 178 -16.17 9.85 10.96
N HIS A 179 -16.99 9.99 12.01
CA HIS A 179 -16.98 11.15 12.89
C HIS A 179 -16.38 10.76 14.24
N CYS A 180 -15.32 11.45 14.65
CA CYS A 180 -14.67 11.25 15.94
C CYS A 180 -14.15 12.57 16.52
N ASP A 181 -13.77 12.51 17.79
CA ASP A 181 -12.89 13.49 18.43
C ASP A 181 -11.44 13.01 18.24
N TRP A 182 -10.90 13.28 17.06
CA TRP A 182 -9.59 12.77 16.62
C TRP A 182 -8.45 13.20 17.54
N THR A 183 -8.46 14.44 18.02
CA THR A 183 -7.44 14.96 18.94
C THR A 183 -7.48 14.23 20.28
N ARG A 184 -8.67 13.98 20.84
CA ARG A 184 -8.80 13.18 22.06
C ARG A 184 -8.36 11.74 21.85
N LEU A 185 -8.70 11.16 20.71
CA LEU A 185 -8.30 9.79 20.35
C LEU A 185 -6.78 9.68 20.20
N GLU A 186 -6.15 10.60 19.46
CA GLU A 186 -4.71 10.72 19.31
C GLU A 186 -4.02 10.78 20.68
N GLY A 187 -4.46 11.69 21.55
CA GLY A 187 -3.92 11.83 22.90
C GLY A 187 -4.09 10.57 23.75
N SER A 188 -5.22 9.85 23.60
CA SER A 188 -5.44 8.58 24.27
C SER A 188 -4.48 7.49 23.80
N VAL A 189 -4.26 7.38 22.49
CA VAL A 189 -3.30 6.43 21.90
C VAL A 189 -1.88 6.77 22.36
N MET A 190 -1.49 8.03 22.24
CA MET A 190 -0.16 8.51 22.66
C MET A 190 0.08 8.28 24.16
N THR A 191 -0.91 8.51 25.01
CA THR A 191 -0.81 8.23 26.46
C THR A 191 -0.58 6.74 26.74
N HIS A 192 -1.22 5.86 25.98
CA HIS A 192 -1.03 4.41 26.13
C HIS A 192 0.34 3.96 25.62
N LEU A 193 0.77 4.51 24.50
CA LEU A 193 2.09 4.25 23.91
C LEU A 193 3.22 4.73 24.83
N ALA A 194 3.09 5.91 25.43
CA ALA A 194 4.10 6.45 26.35
C ALA A 194 4.38 5.56 27.57
N ARG A 195 3.46 4.65 27.93
CA ARG A 195 3.66 3.65 29.00
C ARG A 195 4.45 2.43 28.54
N SER A 196 4.43 2.14 27.25
CA SER A 196 4.94 0.90 26.66
C SER A 196 6.19 1.09 25.81
N LEU A 197 6.42 2.31 25.31
CA LEU A 197 7.55 2.64 24.44
C LEU A 197 8.75 3.16 25.23
N PRO A 198 9.98 2.91 24.74
CA PRO A 198 11.18 3.60 25.21
C PRO A 198 11.02 5.13 25.14
N LYS A 199 11.57 5.86 26.13
CA LYS A 199 11.42 7.34 26.23
C LYS A 199 12.06 8.10 25.07
N ASP A 200 12.97 7.47 24.36
CA ASP A 200 13.73 7.97 23.23
C ASP A 200 13.10 7.65 21.87
N LEU A 201 12.09 6.77 21.83
CA LEU A 201 11.42 6.38 20.59
C LEU A 201 10.26 7.33 20.29
N ALA A 202 10.47 8.25 19.34
CA ALA A 202 9.42 9.12 18.83
C ALA A 202 8.56 8.38 17.80
N ILE A 203 7.25 8.27 18.08
CA ILE A 203 6.26 7.66 17.19
C ILE A 203 5.05 8.57 17.09
N ASN A 204 4.61 8.84 15.87
CA ASN A 204 3.40 9.61 15.60
C ASN A 204 2.16 8.70 15.51
N VAL A 205 0.97 9.28 15.58
CA VAL A 205 -0.29 8.57 15.34
C VAL A 205 -0.99 9.26 14.20
N GLU A 206 -1.23 8.51 13.12
CA GLU A 206 -1.80 9.04 11.88
C GLU A 206 -3.15 8.38 11.60
N PHE A 207 -4.19 9.19 11.41
CA PHE A 207 -5.53 8.71 11.05
C PHE A 207 -5.77 8.92 9.56
N LEU A 208 -5.99 7.85 8.81
CA LEU A 208 -6.19 7.92 7.36
C LEU A 208 -7.55 7.35 6.97
N PRO A 209 -8.31 8.02 6.08
CA PRO A 209 -9.54 7.45 5.57
C PRO A 209 -9.28 6.33 4.57
N GLY A 210 -10.15 5.34 4.57
CA GLY A 210 -10.11 4.17 3.71
C GLY A 210 -9.89 2.88 4.50
N GLY A 211 -9.54 1.83 3.78
CA GLY A 211 -9.07 0.60 4.38
C GLY A 211 -8.28 -0.20 3.36
N CYS A 212 -7.58 -1.23 3.81
CA CYS A 212 -7.06 -2.26 2.91
C CYS A 212 -8.18 -3.09 2.24
N GLY A 213 -9.45 -2.77 2.50
CA GLY A 213 -10.62 -3.61 2.23
C GLY A 213 -11.38 -3.34 0.93
N ASP A 214 -11.12 -2.23 0.25
CA ASP A 214 -11.56 -2.05 -1.15
C ASP A 214 -10.40 -2.40 -2.10
N ILE A 215 -9.62 -3.43 -1.75
CA ILE A 215 -9.15 -4.32 -2.82
C ILE A 215 -10.47 -4.90 -3.33
N PRO A 216 -10.98 -4.48 -4.49
CA PRO A 216 -12.17 -5.05 -5.07
C PRO A 216 -12.09 -6.56 -4.89
N SER A 217 -13.18 -7.17 -4.41
CA SER A 217 -13.26 -8.63 -4.30
C SER A 217 -12.59 -9.20 -5.56
N PRO A 218 -11.59 -10.10 -5.44
CA PRO A 218 -10.81 -10.58 -6.59
C PRO A 218 -11.70 -11.05 -7.76
N GLU A 219 -12.94 -11.38 -7.40
CA GLU A 219 -14.21 -11.27 -8.11
C GLU A 219 -14.29 -10.41 -9.39
N THR A 220 -14.07 -9.10 -9.22
CA THR A 220 -14.70 -8.08 -10.09
C THR A 220 -13.81 -6.95 -10.58
N ALA A 221 -12.63 -6.71 -10.01
CA ALA A 221 -11.75 -5.71 -10.60
C ALA A 221 -10.61 -6.35 -11.35
N THR A 222 -10.62 -6.02 -12.63
CA THR A 222 -9.49 -6.15 -13.50
C THR A 222 -8.43 -5.14 -13.07
N MET A 223 -7.48 -5.54 -12.22
CA MET A 223 -6.30 -4.73 -11.94
C MET A 223 -5.27 -4.98 -13.05
N PRO A 224 -4.93 -3.98 -13.87
CA PRO A 224 -3.92 -4.14 -14.89
C PRO A 224 -2.58 -4.53 -14.25
N GLY A 225 -1.75 -5.24 -15.00
CA GLY A 225 -0.40 -5.56 -14.55
C GLY A 225 0.42 -4.30 -14.26
N ILE A 226 1.30 -4.39 -13.27
CA ILE A 226 2.23 -3.32 -12.90
C ILE A 226 3.57 -3.61 -13.57
N SER A 227 4.18 -2.61 -14.23
CA SER A 227 5.55 -2.76 -14.73
C SER A 227 6.56 -2.74 -13.58
N PHE A 228 7.44 -3.74 -13.56
CA PHE A 228 8.56 -3.84 -12.63
C PHE A 228 9.89 -3.48 -13.28
N ARG A 229 9.88 -2.79 -14.42
CA ARG A 229 11.09 -2.42 -15.18
C ARG A 229 12.20 -1.81 -14.32
N GLU A 230 11.86 -0.94 -13.37
CA GLU A 230 12.83 -0.28 -12.48
C GLU A 230 13.24 -1.11 -11.27
N ARG A 231 12.51 -2.20 -10.99
CA ARG A 231 12.62 -3.03 -9.78
C ARG A 231 13.20 -4.43 -10.06
N ILE A 232 13.34 -4.84 -11.31
CA ILE A 232 13.98 -6.12 -11.67
C ILE A 232 15.48 -6.02 -11.34
N PRO A 233 16.00 -6.84 -10.40
CA PRO A 233 17.42 -6.87 -10.13
C PRO A 233 18.18 -7.41 -11.35
N GLU A 234 19.43 -6.99 -11.55
CA GLU A 234 20.20 -7.33 -12.76
C GLU A 234 20.40 -8.84 -12.95
N ASN A 235 20.39 -9.61 -11.86
CA ASN A 235 20.48 -11.08 -11.87
C ASN A 235 19.13 -11.78 -12.10
N CYS A 236 18.01 -11.04 -12.11
CA CYS A 236 16.65 -11.55 -12.16
C CYS A 236 16.36 -12.64 -11.11
N LEU A 237 17.00 -12.53 -9.93
CA LEU A 237 16.64 -13.35 -8.80
C LEU A 237 15.45 -12.70 -8.07
N PRO A 238 14.48 -13.50 -7.60
CA PRO A 238 13.36 -12.98 -6.83
C PRO A 238 13.87 -12.41 -5.51
N THR A 239 13.39 -11.23 -5.13
CA THR A 239 13.64 -10.60 -3.84
C THR A 239 12.31 -10.38 -3.12
N MET A 240 12.36 -10.07 -1.82
CA MET A 240 11.16 -9.71 -1.07
C MET A 240 10.48 -8.50 -1.73
N GLY A 241 9.15 -8.53 -1.82
CA GLY A 241 8.34 -7.51 -2.49
C GLY A 241 8.16 -7.73 -4.00
N CYS A 242 8.90 -8.66 -4.62
CA CYS A 242 8.70 -9.00 -6.03
C CYS A 242 7.31 -9.56 -6.30
N SER A 243 6.80 -9.33 -7.51
CA SER A 243 5.57 -9.96 -7.98
C SER A 243 5.71 -11.47 -8.12
N ILE A 244 4.70 -12.20 -7.66
CA ILE A 244 4.53 -13.65 -7.82
C ILE A 244 3.05 -13.95 -8.13
N GLY A 245 2.77 -15.04 -8.84
CA GLY A 245 1.39 -15.50 -9.12
C GLY A 245 1.34 -17.01 -9.38
N VAL A 246 0.15 -17.60 -9.47
CA VAL A 246 -0.01 -19.05 -9.70
C VAL A 246 -0.02 -19.38 -11.19
N GLU A 247 0.55 -20.52 -11.56
CA GLU A 247 0.52 -21.03 -12.92
C GLU A 247 -0.93 -21.25 -13.43
N GLY A 248 -1.18 -20.90 -14.69
CA GLY A 248 -2.50 -21.04 -15.32
C GLY A 248 -3.50 -19.95 -14.95
N GLU A 249 -3.13 -19.05 -14.03
CA GLU A 249 -3.88 -17.82 -13.79
C GLU A 249 -3.74 -16.90 -15.01
N THR A 250 -4.81 -16.83 -15.80
CA THR A 250 -4.90 -15.97 -16.99
C THR A 250 -5.91 -14.86 -16.71
N GLY A 251 -5.50 -13.62 -16.94
CA GLY A 251 -6.34 -12.43 -16.73
C GLY A 251 -5.85 -11.53 -15.60
N ASP A 252 -6.74 -10.64 -15.17
CA ASP A 252 -6.41 -9.53 -14.25
C ASP A 252 -6.56 -9.90 -12.76
N CYS A 253 -7.17 -11.04 -12.49
CA CYS A 253 -7.26 -11.65 -11.17
C CYS A 253 -5.95 -12.42 -10.95
N GLY A 254 -5.23 -12.10 -9.87
CA GLY A 254 -4.01 -12.83 -9.54
C GLY A 254 -2.81 -11.97 -9.27
N GLY A 255 -1.87 -12.55 -8.55
CA GLY A 255 -0.59 -11.96 -8.26
C GLY A 255 -0.54 -11.11 -6.99
N SER A 256 0.60 -11.15 -6.33
CA SER A 256 0.89 -10.38 -5.10
C SER A 256 2.40 -10.34 -4.87
N SER A 257 2.80 -9.91 -3.68
CA SER A 257 4.19 -9.81 -3.31
C SER A 257 4.73 -11.09 -2.66
N LEU A 258 5.95 -11.44 -3.06
CA LEU A 258 6.81 -12.41 -2.40
C LEU A 258 7.19 -11.87 -1.02
N GLY A 259 6.84 -12.59 0.04
CA GLY A 259 7.19 -12.22 1.41
C GLY A 259 8.61 -12.65 1.79
N GLY A 260 8.82 -13.03 3.04
CA GLY A 260 10.17 -13.43 3.51
C GLY A 260 10.57 -14.85 3.15
N PHE A 261 11.85 -15.08 2.85
CA PHE A 261 12.45 -16.42 2.71
C PHE A 261 12.68 -17.06 4.08
N VAL A 262 12.24 -18.30 4.24
CA VAL A 262 12.19 -19.00 5.52
C VAL A 262 12.45 -20.49 5.36
N THR A 263 12.78 -21.16 6.47
CA THR A 263 12.83 -22.63 6.53
C THR A 263 11.67 -23.16 7.37
N LEU A 264 11.08 -24.26 6.93
CA LEU A 264 10.00 -24.95 7.61
C LEU A 264 10.40 -26.40 7.87
N THR A 265 10.25 -26.87 9.11
CA THR A 265 10.55 -28.27 9.45
C THR A 265 9.24 -29.03 9.61
N ILE A 266 9.03 -30.06 8.78
CA ILE A 266 7.87 -30.95 8.85
C ILE A 266 8.36 -32.38 9.08
N GLY A 267 8.00 -32.96 10.22
CA GLY A 267 8.60 -34.21 10.68
C GLY A 267 10.12 -34.04 10.82
N ASN A 268 10.89 -34.92 10.15
CA ASN A 268 12.36 -34.87 10.15
C ASN A 268 12.96 -34.20 8.91
N LYS A 269 12.14 -33.52 8.08
CA LYS A 269 12.57 -32.88 6.84
C LYS A 269 12.54 -31.36 6.98
N ILE A 270 13.65 -30.71 6.59
CA ILE A 270 13.74 -29.25 6.48
C ILE A 270 13.43 -28.84 5.05
N HIS A 271 12.41 -27.99 4.91
CA HIS A 271 11.98 -27.38 3.67
C HIS A 271 12.48 -25.93 3.61
N LYS A 272 12.93 -25.49 2.45
CA LYS A 272 13.42 -24.12 2.20
C LYS A 272 12.45 -23.43 1.26
N GLY A 273 11.95 -22.25 1.63
CA GLY A 273 10.85 -21.62 0.92
C GLY A 273 10.68 -20.14 1.21
N PHE A 274 9.52 -19.60 0.87
CA PHE A 274 9.12 -18.24 1.20
C PHE A 274 7.67 -18.16 1.68
N LEU A 275 7.34 -17.08 2.36
CA LEU A 275 5.99 -16.75 2.81
C LEU A 275 5.28 -15.86 1.78
N THR A 276 3.99 -16.07 1.63
CA THR A 276 3.09 -15.14 0.92
C THR A 276 1.69 -15.25 1.53
N THR A 277 0.73 -14.50 1.01
CA THR A 277 -0.68 -14.56 1.41
C THR A 277 -1.41 -15.70 0.69
N HIS A 278 -2.37 -16.35 1.34
CA HIS A 278 -3.14 -17.46 0.76
C HIS A 278 -3.96 -17.00 -0.46
N HIS A 279 -4.44 -15.75 -0.52
CA HIS A 279 -5.14 -15.24 -1.71
C HIS A 279 -4.30 -15.29 -3.00
N VAL A 280 -2.97 -15.37 -2.90
CA VAL A 280 -2.01 -15.41 -4.03
C VAL A 280 -1.89 -16.81 -4.57
N VAL A 281 -2.08 -17.80 -3.70
CA VAL A 281 -1.90 -19.22 -4.01
C VAL A 281 -3.25 -19.93 -4.13
N GLN A 282 -4.31 -19.22 -4.51
CA GLN A 282 -5.60 -19.86 -4.79
C GLN A 282 -5.55 -20.54 -6.16
N PRO A 283 -6.23 -21.68 -6.37
CA PRO A 283 -6.34 -22.26 -7.70
C PRO A 283 -7.02 -21.25 -8.61
N PRO A 284 -6.57 -21.11 -9.86
CA PRO A 284 -7.28 -20.32 -10.85
C PRO A 284 -8.72 -20.82 -10.95
N SER A 285 -9.70 -19.91 -10.97
CA SER A 285 -11.12 -20.25 -11.16
C SER A 285 -11.36 -21.06 -12.44
N ASN A 286 -10.45 -20.94 -13.41
CA ASN A 286 -10.50 -21.56 -14.72
C ASN A 286 -9.63 -22.83 -14.82
N SER A 287 -9.08 -23.32 -13.70
CA SER A 287 -8.23 -24.51 -13.71
C SER A 287 -9.06 -25.72 -14.14
N THR A 288 -8.84 -26.21 -15.37
CA THR A 288 -9.52 -27.37 -15.94
C THR A 288 -9.30 -28.66 -15.16
N ASN A 289 -8.33 -28.67 -14.24
CA ASN A 289 -7.86 -29.85 -13.54
C ASN A 289 -8.34 -29.91 -12.08
N ALA A 290 -9.05 -28.90 -11.58
CA ALA A 290 -9.52 -28.86 -10.20
C ALA A 290 -11.05 -28.94 -10.14
N GLU A 291 -11.57 -29.97 -9.47
CA GLU A 291 -12.98 -30.08 -9.11
C GLU A 291 -13.44 -28.81 -8.35
N PRO A 292 -14.61 -28.21 -8.66
CA PRO A 292 -15.09 -26.99 -7.99
C PRO A 292 -15.19 -27.11 -6.46
N THR A 293 -15.46 -28.33 -5.98
CA THR A 293 -15.48 -28.67 -4.55
C THR A 293 -14.10 -28.52 -3.92
N THR A 294 -13.04 -28.92 -4.61
CA THR A 294 -11.65 -28.78 -4.19
C THR A 294 -11.22 -27.31 -4.13
N ILE A 295 -11.63 -26.49 -5.10
CA ILE A 295 -11.36 -25.04 -5.10
C ILE A 295 -12.04 -24.38 -3.89
N ARG A 296 -13.33 -24.68 -3.65
CA ARG A 296 -14.07 -24.17 -2.48
C ARG A 296 -13.47 -24.64 -1.16
N HIS A 297 -13.04 -25.91 -1.10
CA HIS A 297 -12.41 -26.46 0.09
C HIS A 297 -11.07 -25.77 0.37
N ALA A 298 -10.22 -25.60 -0.64
CA ALA A 298 -8.95 -24.89 -0.51
C ALA A 298 -9.16 -23.42 -0.11
N ALA A 299 -10.13 -22.73 -0.71
CA ALA A 299 -10.48 -21.37 -0.31
C ALA A 299 -10.94 -21.28 1.14
N ARG A 300 -11.66 -22.29 1.64
CA ARG A 300 -12.18 -22.32 3.01
C ARG A 300 -11.14 -22.72 4.05
N TYR A 301 -10.35 -23.75 3.77
CA TYR A 301 -9.51 -24.44 4.76
C TYR A 301 -8.01 -24.42 4.44
N GLY A 302 -7.61 -23.91 3.28
CA GLY A 302 -6.21 -23.84 2.87
C GLY A 302 -5.68 -25.15 2.29
N TYR A 303 -4.36 -25.26 2.31
CA TYR A 303 -3.60 -26.43 1.83
C TYR A 303 -2.90 -27.09 3.00
N SER A 304 -2.87 -28.42 2.99
CA SER A 304 -2.31 -29.21 4.08
C SER A 304 -1.37 -30.25 3.50
N TYR A 305 -0.11 -30.17 3.92
CA TYR A 305 0.92 -31.14 3.57
C TYR A 305 0.50 -32.58 3.86
N PHE A 306 -0.28 -32.80 4.92
CA PHE A 306 -0.72 -34.12 5.36
C PHE A 306 -1.90 -34.67 4.55
N SER A 307 -2.52 -33.87 3.68
CA SER A 307 -3.69 -34.24 2.87
C SER A 307 -3.36 -34.35 1.37
N ALA A 308 -2.09 -34.59 1.04
CA ALA A 308 -1.50 -34.43 -0.29
C ALA A 308 -2.13 -35.25 -1.43
N SER A 309 -2.88 -36.32 -1.16
CA SER A 309 -3.41 -37.21 -2.21
C SER A 309 -4.54 -36.60 -3.05
N HIS A 310 -5.21 -35.54 -2.57
CA HIS A 310 -6.36 -34.93 -3.25
C HIS A 310 -6.21 -33.42 -3.51
N GLN A 311 -5.04 -32.85 -3.23
CA GLN A 311 -4.82 -31.41 -3.38
C GLN A 311 -4.27 -31.08 -4.78
N PRO A 312 -4.77 -30.00 -5.41
CA PRO A 312 -4.24 -29.53 -6.68
C PRO A 312 -2.80 -29.08 -6.46
N ARG A 313 -1.91 -29.50 -7.37
CA ARG A 313 -0.54 -28.98 -7.40
C ARG A 313 -0.60 -27.56 -7.93
N LEU A 314 -0.13 -26.61 -7.13
CA LEU A 314 -0.05 -25.21 -7.51
C LEU A 314 1.43 -24.82 -7.60
N ASP A 315 1.83 -24.49 -8.82
CA ASP A 315 3.14 -23.96 -9.12
C ASP A 315 3.09 -22.43 -9.05
N VAL A 316 4.04 -21.83 -8.33
CA VAL A 316 4.13 -20.37 -8.17
C VAL A 316 5.22 -19.82 -9.06
N HIS A 317 4.86 -18.81 -9.83
CA HIS A 317 5.69 -18.16 -10.82
C HIS A 317 6.31 -16.86 -10.29
N PHE A 318 7.58 -16.63 -10.63
CA PHE A 318 8.22 -15.33 -10.49
C PHE A 318 7.75 -14.41 -11.60
N PHE A 319 7.19 -13.27 -11.18
CA PHE A 319 6.20 -12.45 -11.86
C PHE A 319 4.86 -13.14 -12.06
N ALA A 320 3.81 -12.53 -11.50
CA ALA A 320 2.46 -12.78 -11.96
C ALA A 320 2.39 -12.51 -13.47
N VAL A 321 1.63 -13.33 -14.19
CA VAL A 321 1.57 -13.28 -15.67
C VAL A 321 1.24 -11.86 -16.17
N LYS A 322 0.29 -11.19 -15.53
CA LYS A 322 -0.10 -9.81 -15.87
C LYS A 322 1.03 -8.80 -15.69
N ASP A 323 1.82 -8.92 -14.62
CA ASP A 323 2.93 -8.03 -14.34
C ASP A 323 4.10 -8.29 -15.30
N ALA A 324 4.32 -9.56 -15.68
CA ALA A 324 5.29 -9.92 -16.71
C ALA A 324 4.91 -9.31 -18.07
N ILE A 325 3.63 -9.35 -18.46
CA ILE A 325 3.11 -8.72 -19.69
C ILE A 325 3.30 -7.20 -19.64
N ALA A 326 2.84 -6.55 -18.57
CA ALA A 326 2.98 -5.10 -18.40
C ALA A 326 4.45 -4.64 -18.41
N THR A 327 5.33 -5.40 -17.75
CA THR A 327 6.77 -5.12 -17.74
C THR A 327 7.38 -5.31 -19.13
N ARG A 328 6.96 -6.32 -19.90
CA ARG A 328 7.40 -6.53 -21.28
C ARG A 328 6.96 -5.37 -22.18
N GLU A 329 5.70 -4.96 -22.11
CA GLU A 329 5.16 -3.86 -22.92
C GLU A 329 5.86 -2.52 -22.61
N ASP A 330 6.11 -2.21 -21.34
CA ASP A 330 6.88 -1.03 -20.93
C ASP A 330 8.33 -1.10 -21.43
N LEU A 331 8.98 -2.26 -21.33
CA LEU A 331 10.33 -2.44 -21.88
C LEU A 331 10.36 -2.29 -23.40
N GLU A 332 9.40 -2.87 -24.12
CA GLU A 332 9.30 -2.77 -25.59
C GLU A 332 9.05 -1.31 -26.01
N SER A 333 8.09 -0.62 -25.38
CA SER A 333 7.80 0.79 -25.63
C SER A 333 9.02 1.67 -25.34
N SER A 334 9.73 1.41 -24.24
CA SER A 334 10.94 2.17 -23.95
C SER A 334 12.09 1.85 -24.88
N ILE A 335 12.24 0.61 -25.34
CA ILE A 335 13.24 0.24 -26.34
C ILE A 335 12.95 0.98 -27.65
N GLU A 336 11.69 1.02 -28.09
CA GLU A 336 11.27 1.79 -29.27
C GLU A 336 11.52 3.29 -29.13
N SER A 337 11.23 3.86 -27.96
CA SER A 337 11.56 5.26 -27.65
C SER A 337 13.07 5.49 -27.68
N LEU A 338 13.86 4.60 -27.08
CA LEU A 338 15.33 4.69 -27.02
C LEU A 338 16.03 4.40 -28.35
N TYR A 339 15.39 3.64 -29.26
CA TYR A 339 15.89 3.45 -30.63
C TYR A 339 15.97 4.78 -31.40
N ARG A 340 15.23 5.81 -30.97
CA ARG A 340 15.37 7.18 -31.49
C ARG A 340 16.58 7.93 -30.89
N ASP A 341 17.10 7.50 -29.74
CA ASP A 341 18.05 8.27 -28.90
C ASP A 341 19.45 7.64 -28.70
N ILE A 342 19.87 6.68 -29.55
CA ILE A 342 21.28 6.26 -29.78
C ILE A 342 21.89 5.21 -28.81
N LYS A 343 22.35 4.12 -29.46
CA LYS A 343 23.42 3.11 -29.25
C LYS A 343 24.01 2.75 -27.86
N TYR A 344 24.00 3.60 -26.84
CA TYR A 344 24.69 3.32 -25.56
C TYR A 344 23.81 2.54 -24.55
N PHE A 345 22.50 2.78 -24.50
CA PHE A 345 21.58 2.09 -23.57
C PHE A 345 21.11 0.70 -24.03
N ARG A 346 21.49 0.29 -25.25
CA ARG A 346 20.98 -0.92 -25.94
C ARG A 346 21.31 -2.21 -25.18
N THR A 347 22.50 -2.34 -24.60
CA THR A 347 22.94 -3.60 -24.01
C THR A 347 22.19 -3.96 -22.72
N LYS A 348 21.90 -2.99 -21.85
CA LYS A 348 21.21 -3.25 -20.57
C LYS A 348 19.74 -3.61 -20.78
N GLN A 349 19.02 -2.86 -21.63
CA GLN A 349 17.59 -3.11 -21.91
C GLN A 349 17.39 -4.39 -22.74
N VAL A 350 18.23 -4.66 -23.75
CA VAL A 350 18.15 -5.91 -24.53
C VAL A 350 18.45 -7.12 -23.66
N ASN A 351 19.48 -7.07 -22.80
CA ASN A 351 19.75 -8.16 -21.88
C ASN A 351 18.61 -8.38 -20.88
N MET A 352 17.92 -7.32 -20.46
CA MET A 352 16.76 -7.46 -19.57
C MET A 352 15.53 -8.00 -20.31
N LEU A 353 15.28 -7.57 -21.55
CA LEU A 353 14.22 -8.09 -22.39
C LEU A 353 14.39 -9.59 -22.67
N GLU A 354 15.61 -10.03 -23.00
CA GLU A 354 15.90 -11.47 -23.17
C GLU A 354 15.64 -12.27 -21.91
N LYS A 355 15.89 -11.69 -20.72
CA LYS A 355 15.56 -12.35 -19.45
C LYS A 355 14.05 -12.38 -19.20
N VAL A 356 13.33 -11.28 -19.44
CA VAL A 356 11.87 -11.22 -19.30
C VAL A 356 11.15 -12.14 -20.29
N ARG A 357 11.70 -12.35 -21.49
CA ARG A 357 11.18 -13.35 -22.45
C ARG A 357 11.18 -14.78 -21.92
N THR A 358 12.03 -15.07 -20.95
CA THR A 358 12.07 -16.38 -20.26
C THR A 358 11.14 -16.44 -19.04
N MET A 359 10.30 -15.42 -18.82
CA MET A 359 9.31 -15.37 -17.73
C MET A 359 7.90 -15.70 -18.26
N PRO A 360 7.01 -16.25 -17.42
CA PRO A 360 7.23 -16.58 -16.01
C PRO A 360 8.14 -17.80 -15.79
N LYS A 361 8.85 -17.84 -14.65
CA LYS A 361 9.65 -19.00 -14.20
C LYS A 361 9.04 -19.59 -12.95
N THR A 362 8.91 -20.91 -12.90
CA THR A 362 8.51 -21.65 -11.71
C THR A 362 9.54 -21.48 -10.59
N LEU A 363 9.11 -21.02 -9.42
CA LEU A 363 9.95 -20.88 -8.23
C LEU A 363 9.90 -22.12 -7.33
N GLY A 364 8.75 -22.76 -7.26
CA GLY A 364 8.48 -23.85 -6.33
C GLY A 364 7.00 -24.16 -6.17
N ARG A 365 6.70 -25.05 -5.22
CA ARG A 365 5.36 -25.62 -5.00
C ARG A 365 4.80 -25.26 -3.63
N VAL A 366 3.52 -24.92 -3.59
CA VAL A 366 2.83 -24.65 -2.31
C VAL A 366 2.76 -25.93 -1.48
N LEU A 367 3.29 -25.89 -0.26
CA LEU A 367 3.34 -27.05 0.64
C LEU A 367 2.19 -27.01 1.66
N VAL A 368 1.94 -25.83 2.25
CA VAL A 368 0.95 -25.59 3.31
C VAL A 368 0.41 -24.16 3.19
N SER A 369 -0.88 -23.95 3.46
CA SER A 369 -1.46 -22.62 3.63
C SER A 369 -2.65 -22.63 4.60
N SER A 370 -2.98 -21.48 5.19
CA SER A 370 -3.99 -21.36 6.25
C SER A 370 -5.45 -21.31 5.79
N GLY A 371 -5.73 -21.01 4.51
CA GLY A 371 -7.09 -20.83 4.01
C GLY A 371 -7.76 -19.53 4.48
N ARG A 372 -9.09 -19.44 4.36
CA ARG A 372 -9.91 -18.30 4.85
C ARG A 372 -10.70 -18.60 6.13
N ALA A 373 -10.42 -19.71 6.81
CA ALA A 373 -11.19 -20.10 7.99
C ALA A 373 -11.02 -19.07 9.11
N ILE A 374 -12.15 -18.62 9.64
CA ILE A 374 -12.24 -17.81 10.85
C ILE A 374 -12.13 -18.77 12.03
N ASP A 375 -11.16 -18.55 12.92
CA ASP A 375 -11.04 -19.32 14.16
C ASP A 375 -12.39 -19.30 14.92
N GLY A 376 -12.90 -20.49 15.26
CA GLY A 376 -14.23 -20.70 15.85
C GLY A 376 -14.35 -20.26 17.32
N GLY A 377 -13.28 -19.71 17.90
CA GLY A 377 -13.31 -19.04 19.20
C GLY A 377 -13.97 -17.65 19.18
N SER A 378 -13.97 -16.96 20.32
CA SER A 378 -14.48 -15.59 20.45
C SER A 378 -13.70 -14.55 19.63
N SER A 379 -12.58 -14.94 19.00
CA SER A 379 -11.76 -14.10 18.14
C SER A 379 -11.95 -14.45 16.67
N LYS A 380 -12.78 -13.67 15.98
CA LYS A 380 -13.00 -13.78 14.53
C LYS A 380 -11.81 -13.22 13.73
N HIS A 381 -10.66 -13.89 13.75
CA HIS A 381 -9.52 -13.52 12.92
C HIS A 381 -9.32 -14.49 11.77
N ILE A 382 -8.94 -13.94 10.62
CA ILE A 382 -8.48 -14.68 9.44
C ILE A 382 -6.95 -14.62 9.48
N LEU A 383 -6.29 -15.77 9.55
CA LEU A 383 -4.85 -15.88 9.31
C LEU A 383 -4.67 -16.23 7.84
N ASP A 384 -4.02 -15.36 7.06
CA ASP A 384 -3.83 -15.48 5.60
C ASP A 384 -2.34 -15.68 5.28
N TRP A 385 -1.87 -16.93 5.24
CA TRP A 385 -0.47 -17.26 4.93
C TRP A 385 -0.33 -18.55 4.10
N ALA A 386 0.73 -18.64 3.32
CA ALA A 386 1.15 -19.84 2.58
C ALA A 386 2.67 -20.01 2.58
N PHE A 387 3.13 -21.26 2.59
CA PHE A 387 4.53 -21.64 2.46
C PHE A 387 4.78 -22.37 1.13
N VAL A 388 5.72 -21.86 0.34
CA VAL A 388 6.11 -22.41 -0.97
C VAL A 388 7.50 -23.03 -0.88
N GLU A 389 7.63 -24.33 -1.13
CA GLU A 389 8.91 -25.06 -1.19
C GLU A 389 9.57 -24.84 -2.56
N LEU A 390 10.83 -24.38 -2.57
CA LEU A 390 11.59 -24.19 -3.81
C LEU A 390 11.91 -25.54 -4.47
N ASP A 391 11.87 -25.60 -5.81
CA ASP A 391 12.25 -26.80 -6.56
C ASP A 391 13.72 -27.21 -6.29
N ASP A 392 14.00 -28.50 -6.29
CA ASP A 392 15.35 -29.03 -6.10
C ASP A 392 16.21 -28.78 -7.35
N GLY A 393 17.34 -28.09 -7.20
CA GLY A 393 18.28 -27.84 -8.29
C GLY A 393 19.33 -26.77 -7.98
N PRO A 394 20.32 -26.53 -8.87
CA PRO A 394 21.37 -25.52 -8.66
C PRO A 394 20.83 -24.09 -8.56
N GLN A 395 19.61 -23.84 -9.05
CA GLN A 395 18.92 -22.56 -8.86
C GLN A 395 18.42 -22.37 -7.42
N ARG A 396 18.13 -23.45 -6.68
CA ARG A 396 17.68 -23.40 -5.29
C ARG A 396 18.68 -22.67 -4.40
N ASP A 397 19.97 -23.01 -4.52
CA ASP A 397 21.01 -22.39 -3.69
C ASP A 397 21.38 -20.96 -4.15
N GLN A 398 21.08 -20.61 -5.40
CA GLN A 398 21.25 -19.24 -5.91
C GLN A 398 20.10 -18.33 -5.47
N VAL A 399 18.88 -18.86 -5.43
CA VAL A 399 17.66 -18.12 -5.08
C VAL A 399 17.45 -18.07 -3.56
N PHE A 400 17.73 -19.17 -2.87
CA PHE A 400 17.51 -19.26 -1.43
C PHE A 400 18.59 -18.53 -0.66
N ASN A 401 18.29 -17.29 -0.29
CA ASN A 401 19.05 -16.57 0.72
C ASN A 401 18.18 -16.45 1.97
N CYS A 402 18.55 -17.19 3.02
CA CYS A 402 17.77 -17.18 4.25
C CYS A 402 17.82 -15.77 4.86
N ASN A 403 16.65 -15.19 5.13
CA ASN A 403 16.59 -13.90 5.79
C ASN A 403 17.31 -13.98 7.12
N ILE A 404 18.27 -13.09 7.36
CA ILE A 404 18.89 -12.95 8.67
C ILE A 404 17.85 -12.26 9.54
N LEU A 405 17.48 -12.90 10.66
CA LEU A 405 16.60 -12.27 11.63
C LEU A 405 17.30 -11.01 12.13
N PRO A 406 16.67 -9.82 12.06
CA PRO A 406 17.30 -8.60 12.55
C PRO A 406 17.70 -8.79 14.01
N GLU A 407 18.87 -8.28 14.42
CA GLU A 407 19.28 -8.32 15.82
C GLU A 407 18.22 -7.60 16.68
N ILE A 408 17.64 -8.34 17.63
CA ILE A 408 16.66 -7.84 18.58
C ILE A 408 17.40 -7.65 19.89
N SER A 409 17.28 -6.47 20.50
CA SER A 409 17.92 -6.23 21.79
C SER A 409 17.42 -7.22 22.83
N ARG A 410 18.25 -7.56 23.84
CA ARG A 410 17.83 -8.50 24.90
C ARG A 410 16.54 -8.06 25.62
N ALA A 411 16.28 -6.75 25.69
CA ALA A 411 15.08 -6.17 26.30
C ALA A 411 13.79 -6.40 25.47
N GLU A 412 13.94 -6.71 24.18
CA GLU A 412 12.86 -6.94 23.23
C GLU A 412 12.75 -8.42 22.84
N SER A 413 13.53 -9.30 23.49
CA SER A 413 13.50 -10.73 23.22
C SER A 413 12.09 -11.30 23.51
N PRO A 414 11.49 -12.05 22.58
CA PRO A 414 10.20 -12.71 22.81
C PRO A 414 10.16 -13.58 24.07
N SER A 415 11.32 -14.13 24.48
CA SER A 415 11.49 -14.92 25.70
C SER A 415 11.10 -14.18 27.00
N LEU A 416 11.04 -12.85 26.98
CA LEU A 416 10.59 -12.03 28.11
C LEU A 416 9.06 -11.92 28.22
N TYR A 417 8.32 -12.20 27.15
CA TYR A 417 6.88 -11.92 27.04
C TYR A 417 6.01 -13.17 26.92
N THR A 418 6.61 -14.35 26.74
CA THR A 418 5.90 -15.63 26.59
C THR A 418 6.56 -16.74 27.42
N ARG A 419 5.75 -17.68 27.94
CA ARG A 419 6.28 -18.84 28.68
C ARG A 419 6.94 -19.82 27.71
N GLN A 420 8.24 -20.06 27.91
CA GLN A 420 9.07 -21.15 27.38
C GLN A 420 8.68 -21.65 25.97
N GLY A 421 9.22 -20.99 24.95
CA GLY A 421 9.36 -21.53 23.60
C GLY A 421 10.80 -21.34 23.12
N ASP A 422 11.31 -22.27 22.33
CA ASP A 422 12.60 -22.11 21.65
C ASP A 422 12.43 -21.07 20.55
N TYR A 423 13.01 -19.89 20.72
CA TYR A 423 12.98 -18.81 19.72
C TYR A 423 14.31 -18.78 18.98
N GLY A 424 14.27 -18.65 17.65
CA GLY A 424 15.47 -18.40 16.86
C GLY A 424 16.20 -17.15 17.35
N LEU A 425 17.51 -17.25 17.56
CA LEU A 425 18.33 -16.12 17.98
C LEU A 425 18.40 -15.07 16.86
N ALA A 426 18.27 -13.81 17.26
CA ALA A 426 18.45 -12.67 16.38
C ALA A 426 19.90 -12.64 15.82
N GLY A 427 20.08 -12.16 14.59
CA GLY A 427 21.36 -12.21 13.88
C GLY A 427 21.68 -13.58 13.24
N LEU A 428 20.86 -14.60 13.48
CA LEU A 428 20.95 -15.88 12.77
C LEU A 428 19.99 -15.92 11.58
N PRO A 429 20.27 -16.76 10.57
CA PRO A 429 19.30 -17.08 9.54
C PRO A 429 17.96 -17.50 10.17
N ALA A 430 16.84 -17.09 9.59
CA ALA A 430 15.49 -17.46 10.01
C ALA A 430 15.27 -18.98 9.87
N MET A 431 15.72 -19.70 10.90
CA MET A 431 15.75 -21.14 10.99
C MET A 431 14.54 -21.62 11.80
N SER A 432 13.57 -22.22 11.12
CA SER A 432 12.36 -22.86 11.66
C SER A 432 11.26 -21.96 12.26
N PHE A 433 10.01 -22.25 11.89
CA PHE A 433 8.79 -21.78 12.57
C PHE A 433 8.33 -22.72 13.70
N GLY A 434 9.24 -23.51 14.27
CA GLY A 434 8.88 -24.66 15.10
C GLY A 434 8.30 -25.83 14.30
N ALA A 435 7.95 -26.92 14.99
CA ALA A 435 7.33 -28.09 14.38
C ALA A 435 5.82 -27.85 14.18
N ILE A 436 5.32 -28.05 12.96
CA ILE A 436 3.87 -28.09 12.72
C ILE A 436 3.35 -29.47 13.15
N THR A 437 2.58 -29.50 14.23
CA THR A 437 1.81 -30.68 14.63
C THR A 437 0.42 -30.65 13.99
N PRO A 438 -0.12 -31.78 13.49
CA PRO A 438 -1.50 -31.84 13.03
C PRO A 438 -2.46 -31.35 14.12
N GLY A 439 -3.36 -30.43 13.78
CA GLY A 439 -4.49 -30.11 14.63
C GLY A 439 -5.41 -31.33 14.75
N VAL A 440 -5.95 -31.59 15.93
CA VAL A 440 -6.94 -32.66 16.13
C VAL A 440 -8.14 -32.34 15.24
N VAL A 441 -8.43 -33.21 14.27
CA VAL A 441 -9.66 -33.13 13.47
C VAL A 441 -10.81 -33.41 14.43
N LEU A 442 -11.63 -32.39 14.70
CA LEU A 442 -12.91 -32.56 15.42
C LEU A 442 -13.99 -33.10 14.48
#